data_AF-A0A0X3Q4L3-F1
#
_entry.id   AF-A0A0X3Q4L3-F1
#
_cell.length_a   1.000
_cell.length_b   1.000
_cell.length_c   1.000
_cell.angle_alpha   90.00
_cell.angle_beta   90.00
_cell.angle_gamma   90.00
#
_symmetry.space_group_name_H-M   'P 1'
#
loop_
_entity.id
_entity.type
_entity.pdbx_description
1 polymer ?
#
loop_
_entity_poly.entity_id
_entity_poly.type
_entity_poly.pdbx_seq_one_letter_code
_entity_poly.pdbx_strand_id
1 'polypeptide(L)'
;MIFTYTNPKSRHESEYSSYEDIFSLIQVRPETFNKGALMNTGFREAIKTANFTCFIFHDVDLLPEDDRMTYGCEHQPLHMTATIDKFNYKLFYNTSFGGAVAMTRTQFEKTLGYANTYFGWGCEDDDMYSRLGFSNQTLMRRNFTFARYKMMKHVRDTGNEINPKREQKLKHAYQNWRNDTYRNVQYTIQQKKLRYNGLYYHYKVNILYPTLKYSRALA
;
A
#
# COMPACT_ATOMS: atom_id res chain seq x y z
N MET A 1 -1.10 6.61 -2.14
CA MET A 1 0.16 7.18 -2.67
C MET A 1 1.26 6.14 -2.45
N ILE A 2 2.28 6.10 -3.30
CA ILE A 2 3.46 5.26 -3.07
C ILE A 2 4.71 6.14 -3.11
N PHE A 3 5.53 6.06 -2.08
CA PHE A 3 6.86 6.67 -2.04
C PHE A 3 7.90 5.57 -2.28
N THR A 4 8.92 5.86 -3.07
CA THR A 4 9.92 4.85 -3.43
C THR A 4 11.33 5.38 -3.32
N TYR A 5 12.25 4.53 -2.87
CA TYR A 5 13.67 4.88 -2.73
C TYR A 5 14.56 3.87 -3.44
N THR A 6 15.60 4.37 -4.11
CA THR A 6 16.75 3.57 -4.57
C THR A 6 17.89 3.66 -3.57
N ASN A 7 18.39 2.54 -3.06
CA ASN A 7 19.66 2.53 -2.35
C ASN A 7 20.81 2.74 -3.35
N PRO A 8 21.67 3.76 -3.22
CA PRO A 8 22.83 3.92 -4.09
C PRO A 8 23.70 2.67 -4.00
N LYS A 9 23.94 2.02 -5.14
CA LYS A 9 24.86 0.89 -5.21
C LYS A 9 26.28 1.42 -4.97
N SER A 10 26.93 0.86 -3.95
CA SER A 10 28.36 0.96 -3.62
C SER A 10 28.82 2.18 -2.80
N ARG A 11 29.56 1.87 -1.72
CA ARG A 11 30.11 2.78 -0.70
C ARG A 11 31.23 3.72 -1.19
N HIS A 12 31.42 3.89 -2.49
CA HIS A 12 32.59 4.61 -3.05
C HIS A 12 32.27 5.77 -3.99
N GLU A 13 31.01 6.16 -4.12
CA GLU A 13 30.67 7.43 -4.76
C GLU A 13 30.16 8.39 -3.68
N SER A 14 30.99 9.39 -3.41
CA SER A 14 30.69 10.56 -2.62
C SER A 14 29.57 11.37 -3.31
N GLU A 15 28.31 11.11 -2.96
CA GLU A 15 27.26 12.11 -2.71
C GLU A 15 25.91 11.41 -2.47
N TYR A 16 25.26 11.78 -1.36
CA TYR A 16 23.99 11.27 -0.88
C TYR A 16 22.82 11.65 -1.82
N SER A 17 22.65 10.96 -2.94
CA SER A 17 21.39 11.08 -3.72
C SER A 17 20.62 9.76 -3.69
N SER A 18 19.90 9.53 -2.59
CA SER A 18 18.75 8.63 -2.63
C SER A 18 17.65 9.31 -3.42
N TYR A 19 17.37 8.84 -4.64
CA TYR A 19 16.24 9.34 -5.42
C TYR A 19 14.95 8.85 -4.75
N GLU A 20 14.15 9.83 -4.29
CA GLU A 20 12.79 9.62 -3.82
C GLU A 20 11.82 9.97 -4.96
N ASP A 21 11.03 8.99 -5.38
CA ASP A 21 9.95 9.21 -6.33
C ASP A 21 8.59 8.99 -5.65
N ILE A 22 7.65 9.89 -5.96
CA ILE A 22 6.28 9.84 -5.45
C ILE A 22 5.35 9.44 -6.59
N PHE A 23 4.54 8.41 -6.36
CA PHE A 23 3.50 7.92 -7.26
C PHE A 23 2.13 8.19 -6.65
N SER A 24 1.38 9.10 -7.27
CA SER A 24 -0.01 9.38 -6.95
C SER A 24 -0.92 8.60 -7.91
N LEU A 25 -1.65 7.61 -7.37
CA LEU A 25 -2.54 6.74 -8.13
C LEU A 25 -3.98 7.17 -7.85
N ILE A 26 -4.71 7.58 -8.90
CA ILE A 26 -6.12 7.95 -8.83
C ILE A 26 -6.94 6.95 -9.62
N GLN A 27 -7.89 6.29 -8.95
CA GLN A 27 -8.87 5.45 -9.61
C GLN A 27 -9.93 6.31 -10.31
N VAL A 28 -10.16 6.04 -11.59
CA VAL A 28 -11.21 6.69 -12.39
C VAL A 28 -12.42 5.76 -12.55
N ARG A 29 -12.17 4.45 -12.71
CA ARG A 29 -13.22 3.42 -12.77
C ARG A 29 -12.74 2.12 -12.12
N PRO A 30 -13.68 1.27 -11.63
CA PRO A 30 -15.09 1.59 -11.36
C PRO A 30 -15.23 2.69 -10.29
N GLU A 31 -16.44 3.18 -10.01
CA GLU A 31 -16.64 4.16 -8.93
C GLU A 31 -16.28 3.58 -7.56
N THR A 32 -16.54 2.28 -7.35
CA THR A 32 -16.17 1.60 -6.10
C THR A 32 -14.65 1.50 -5.96
N PHE A 33 -14.10 2.22 -4.98
CA PHE A 33 -12.67 2.32 -4.70
C PHE A 33 -12.04 0.96 -4.38
N ASN A 34 -10.81 0.74 -4.82
CA ASN A 34 -10.05 -0.47 -4.54
C ASN A 34 -8.60 -0.13 -4.18
N LYS A 35 -8.36 0.06 -2.88
CA LYS A 35 -7.04 0.43 -2.34
C LYS A 35 -5.97 -0.60 -2.69
N GLY A 36 -6.24 -1.89 -2.45
CA GLY A 36 -5.27 -2.97 -2.72
C GLY A 36 -4.83 -3.04 -4.18
N ALA A 37 -5.78 -2.95 -5.12
CA ALA A 37 -5.47 -2.94 -6.55
C ALA A 37 -4.67 -1.69 -6.96
N LEU A 38 -4.94 -0.52 -6.38
CA LEU A 38 -4.15 0.69 -6.62
C LEU A 38 -2.72 0.58 -6.09
N MET A 39 -2.53 -0.02 -4.91
CA MET A 39 -1.19 -0.26 -4.35
C MET A 39 -0.39 -1.22 -5.24
N ASN A 40 -1.00 -2.30 -5.69
CA ASN A 40 -0.38 -3.22 -6.66
C ASN A 40 -0.06 -2.54 -7.99
N THR A 41 -1.00 -1.74 -8.52
CA THR A 41 -0.81 -0.98 -9.77
C THR A 41 0.36 -0.02 -9.65
N GLY A 42 0.42 0.75 -8.56
CA GLY A 42 1.51 1.68 -8.32
C GLY A 42 2.86 0.98 -8.15
N PHE A 43 2.92 -0.17 -7.46
CA PHE A 43 4.13 -0.98 -7.38
C PHE A 43 4.60 -1.41 -8.79
N ARG A 44 3.68 -1.90 -9.63
CA ARG A 44 4.00 -2.32 -11.01
C ARG A 44 4.48 -1.17 -11.90
N GLU A 45 3.94 0.04 -11.73
CA GLU A 45 4.40 1.20 -12.49
C GLU A 45 5.73 1.75 -11.97
N ALA A 46 5.94 1.71 -10.66
CA ALA A 46 7.19 2.16 -10.04
C ALA A 46 8.38 1.29 -10.49
N ILE A 47 8.25 -0.04 -10.48
CA ILE A 47 9.35 -0.93 -10.91
C ILE A 47 9.67 -0.87 -12.41
N LYS A 48 8.79 -0.26 -13.24
CA LYS A 48 9.08 0.06 -14.64
C LYS A 48 9.87 1.36 -14.79
N THR A 49 9.81 2.23 -13.78
CA THR A 49 10.41 3.56 -13.81
C THR A 49 11.87 3.51 -13.36
N ALA A 50 12.15 2.82 -12.25
CA ALA A 50 13.52 2.61 -11.77
C ALA A 50 13.63 1.33 -10.91
N ASN A 51 14.85 0.97 -10.54
CA ASN A 51 15.13 -0.18 -9.68
C ASN A 51 15.01 0.18 -8.18
N PHE A 52 13.83 0.59 -7.76
CA PHE A 52 13.55 0.90 -6.35
C PHE A 52 13.70 -0.34 -5.47
N THR A 53 14.30 -0.13 -4.31
CA THR A 53 14.55 -1.19 -3.31
C THR A 53 13.58 -1.12 -2.14
N CYS A 54 12.95 0.04 -1.92
CA CYS A 54 12.01 0.30 -0.84
C CYS A 54 10.74 0.96 -1.37
N PHE A 55 9.58 0.50 -0.87
CA PHE A 55 8.25 0.97 -1.24
C PHE A 55 7.47 1.29 0.02
N ILE A 56 6.94 2.51 0.12
CA ILE A 56 6.04 2.93 1.17
C ILE A 56 4.65 3.10 0.57
N PHE A 57 3.72 2.25 0.97
CA PHE A 57 2.30 2.32 0.60
C PHE A 57 1.59 3.19 1.62
N HIS A 58 0.99 4.29 1.16
CA HIS A 58 0.63 5.39 2.06
C HIS A 58 -0.75 5.99 1.74
N ASP A 59 -1.61 6.05 2.76
CA ASP A 59 -2.88 6.79 2.71
C ASP A 59 -2.59 8.31 2.71
N VAL A 60 -3.24 9.07 1.83
CA VAL A 60 -2.88 10.48 1.56
C VAL A 60 -3.23 11.42 2.72
N ASP A 61 -4.06 10.96 3.65
CA ASP A 61 -4.59 11.69 4.78
C ASP A 61 -3.79 11.50 6.07
N LEU A 62 -2.70 10.71 6.05
CA LEU A 62 -1.83 10.51 7.20
C LEU A 62 -0.52 11.27 7.02
N LEU A 63 -0.11 12.03 8.02
CA LEU A 63 1.17 12.74 8.03
C LEU A 63 1.93 12.47 9.34
N PRO A 64 3.24 12.21 9.30
CA PRO A 64 4.04 12.03 10.51
C PRO A 64 4.09 13.35 11.30
N GLU A 65 4.03 13.28 12.62
CA GLU A 65 4.15 14.44 13.50
C GLU A 65 5.59 14.72 13.95
N ASP A 66 6.53 13.84 13.60
CA ASP A 66 7.90 13.82 14.11
C ASP A 66 8.88 13.49 12.98
N ASP A 67 9.93 14.30 12.82
CA ASP A 67 10.92 14.18 11.75
C ASP A 67 11.84 12.95 11.91
N ARG A 68 11.88 12.34 13.11
CA ARG A 68 12.54 11.05 13.34
C ARG A 68 11.81 9.90 12.66
N MET A 69 10.56 10.10 12.20
CA MET A 69 9.86 9.15 11.34
C MET A 69 10.32 9.22 9.89
N THR A 70 11.55 8.76 9.66
CA THR A 70 12.13 8.66 8.32
C THR A 70 11.36 7.70 7.42
N TYR A 71 11.14 8.06 6.17
CA TYR A 71 10.49 7.20 5.20
C TYR A 71 11.53 6.24 4.63
N GLY A 72 11.40 4.95 4.98
CA GLY A 72 12.40 3.96 4.65
C GLY A 72 11.99 2.58 5.12
N CYS A 73 12.64 1.57 4.55
CA CYS A 73 12.33 0.17 4.80
C CYS A 73 13.28 -0.41 5.84
N GLU A 74 12.77 -1.35 6.63
CA GLU A 74 13.51 -2.07 7.66
C GLU A 74 13.76 -3.52 7.23
N HIS A 75 14.47 -4.28 8.07
CA HIS A 75 14.73 -5.71 7.86
C HIS A 75 13.45 -6.56 7.88
N GLN A 76 12.37 -6.05 8.47
CA GLN A 76 11.02 -6.63 8.45
C GLN A 76 10.00 -5.62 7.90
N PRO A 77 8.84 -6.04 7.35
CA PRO A 77 7.75 -5.15 6.94
C PRO A 77 7.35 -4.18 8.07
N LEU A 78 7.45 -2.89 7.81
CA LEU A 78 7.28 -1.84 8.81
C LEU A 78 5.87 -1.25 8.74
N HIS A 79 5.12 -1.28 9.84
CA HIS A 79 3.91 -0.47 10.02
C HIS A 79 4.31 0.89 10.59
N MET A 80 4.18 1.94 9.77
CA MET A 80 4.63 3.29 10.11
C MET A 80 3.58 4.04 10.94
N THR A 81 2.30 3.87 10.62
CA THR A 81 1.17 4.56 11.26
C THR A 81 0.60 3.79 12.46
N ALA A 82 1.47 3.36 13.37
CA ALA A 82 1.05 2.58 14.54
C ALA A 82 0.21 3.38 15.55
N THR A 83 0.53 4.66 15.73
CA THR A 83 -0.18 5.54 16.68
C THR A 83 -0.67 6.78 15.95
N ILE A 84 -1.98 6.90 15.80
CA ILE A 84 -2.60 8.05 15.12
C ILE A 84 -3.53 8.82 16.06
N ASP A 85 -3.69 10.11 15.82
CA ASP A 85 -4.52 11.00 16.66
C ASP A 85 -5.98 10.53 16.77
N LYS A 86 -6.55 9.98 15.68
CA LYS A 86 -7.91 9.40 15.66
C LYS A 86 -8.11 8.28 16.69
N PHE A 87 -7.06 7.54 17.03
CA PHE A 87 -7.09 6.49 18.05
C PHE A 87 -6.41 6.94 19.36
N ASN A 88 -6.34 8.26 19.60
CA ASN A 88 -5.68 8.87 20.75
C ASN A 88 -4.23 8.38 20.93
N TYR A 89 -3.51 8.24 19.81
CA TYR A 89 -2.14 7.72 19.75
C TYR A 89 -1.95 6.36 20.41
N LYS A 90 -3.01 5.55 20.52
CA LYS A 90 -2.94 4.15 20.91
C LYS A 90 -2.95 3.27 19.67
N LEU A 91 -2.24 2.15 19.76
CA LEU A 91 -2.30 1.12 18.73
C LEU A 91 -3.74 0.62 18.60
N PHE A 92 -4.27 0.60 17.38
CA PHE A 92 -5.67 0.23 17.16
C PHE A 92 -5.94 -1.24 17.52
N TYR A 93 -5.14 -2.14 16.94
CA TYR A 93 -5.05 -3.56 17.32
C TYR A 93 -3.73 -4.17 16.84
N ASN A 94 -3.31 -5.28 17.45
CA ASN A 94 -1.97 -5.84 17.25
C ASN A 94 -1.65 -6.22 15.80
N THR A 95 -2.65 -6.70 15.06
CA THR A 95 -2.54 -7.12 13.65
C THR A 95 -2.78 -5.99 12.65
N SER A 96 -2.96 -4.74 13.09
CA SER A 96 -3.18 -3.61 12.18
C SER A 96 -1.96 -3.35 11.30
N PHE A 97 -2.20 -3.27 9.98
CA PHE A 97 -1.16 -3.07 8.97
C PHE A 97 -1.67 -2.17 7.83
N GLY A 98 -2.34 -1.09 8.21
CA GLY A 98 -2.94 -0.10 7.31
C GLY A 98 -2.32 1.28 7.43
N GLY A 99 -2.95 2.30 6.84
CA GLY A 99 -2.44 3.67 6.86
C GLY A 99 -1.19 3.84 5.99
N ALA A 100 -0.01 3.76 6.61
CA ALA A 100 1.27 3.76 5.94
C ALA A 100 2.14 2.57 6.37
N VAL A 101 2.63 1.82 5.38
CA VAL A 101 3.50 0.67 5.57
C VAL A 101 4.69 0.73 4.62
N ALA A 102 5.87 0.34 5.09
CA ALA A 102 7.09 0.28 4.30
C ALA A 102 7.57 -1.16 4.14
N MET A 103 7.87 -1.54 2.89
CA MET A 103 8.34 -2.87 2.54
C MET A 103 9.44 -2.77 1.50
N THR A 104 10.52 -3.53 1.70
CA THR A 104 11.50 -3.73 0.62
C THR A 104 10.83 -4.41 -0.56
N ARG A 105 11.40 -4.27 -1.75
CA ARG A 105 10.92 -4.97 -2.96
C ARG A 105 10.71 -6.46 -2.68
N THR A 106 11.72 -7.10 -2.10
CA THR A 106 11.71 -8.53 -1.76
C THR A 106 10.61 -8.88 -0.76
N GLN A 107 10.42 -8.05 0.28
CA GLN A 107 9.36 -8.27 1.27
C GLN A 107 7.97 -8.20 0.61
N PHE A 108 7.73 -7.20 -0.24
CA PHE A 108 6.46 -7.06 -0.95
C PHE A 108 6.23 -8.21 -1.93
N GLU A 109 7.22 -8.56 -2.73
CA GLU A 109 7.10 -9.66 -3.70
C GLU A 109 6.85 -11.02 -3.02
N LYS A 110 7.42 -11.27 -1.83
CA LYS A 110 7.16 -12.48 -1.03
C LYS A 110 5.70 -12.60 -0.58
N THR A 111 5.03 -11.48 -0.32
CA THR A 111 3.58 -11.48 0.01
C THR A 111 2.69 -11.65 -1.22
N LEU A 112 3.25 -11.72 -2.43
CA LEU A 112 2.48 -11.64 -3.66
C LEU A 112 1.61 -10.37 -3.76
N GLY A 113 1.96 -9.31 -3.01
CA GLY A 113 1.28 -8.02 -2.96
C GLY A 113 -0.11 -8.06 -2.33
N TYR A 114 -0.87 -6.97 -2.47
CA TYR A 114 -2.22 -6.85 -1.93
C TYR A 114 -3.23 -7.74 -2.67
N ALA A 115 -4.36 -8.05 -2.01
CA ALA A 115 -5.53 -8.61 -2.68
C ALA A 115 -6.17 -7.57 -3.62
N ASN A 116 -6.47 -7.94 -4.86
CA ASN A 116 -7.12 -7.05 -5.83
C ASN A 116 -8.65 -7.10 -5.74
N THR A 117 -9.20 -7.96 -4.90
CA THR A 117 -10.64 -8.25 -4.92
C THR A 117 -11.45 -7.48 -3.86
N TYR A 118 -10.82 -6.61 -3.05
CA TYR A 118 -11.51 -5.75 -2.08
C TYR A 118 -11.95 -4.44 -2.74
N PHE A 119 -13.14 -4.47 -3.35
CA PHE A 119 -13.83 -3.26 -3.81
C PHE A 119 -14.70 -2.71 -2.67
N GLY A 120 -14.50 -1.44 -2.32
CA GLY A 120 -15.10 -0.79 -1.16
C GLY A 120 -14.22 -0.94 0.09
N TRP A 121 -14.73 -0.43 1.20
CA TRP A 121 -13.97 -0.31 2.44
C TRP A 121 -13.90 -1.62 3.23
N GLY A 122 -12.67 -1.97 3.63
CA GLY A 122 -12.37 -2.84 4.78
C GLY A 122 -11.70 -4.16 4.45
N CYS A 123 -10.87 -4.61 5.40
CA CYS A 123 -10.13 -5.88 5.43
C CYS A 123 -9.03 -6.07 4.39
N GLU A 124 -8.77 -5.14 3.48
CA GLU A 124 -7.64 -5.24 2.55
C GLU A 124 -6.28 -5.13 3.28
N ASP A 125 -6.20 -4.27 4.29
CA ASP A 125 -5.01 -4.11 5.14
C ASP A 125 -4.84 -5.32 6.09
N ASP A 126 -5.94 -5.92 6.56
CA ASP A 126 -5.93 -7.15 7.37
C ASP A 126 -5.52 -8.39 6.55
N ASP A 127 -5.95 -8.46 5.29
CA ASP A 127 -5.51 -9.47 4.33
C ASP A 127 -4.02 -9.31 4.06
N MET A 128 -3.54 -8.08 3.87
CA MET A 128 -2.12 -7.79 3.71
C MET A 128 -1.29 -8.21 4.93
N TYR A 129 -1.76 -7.93 6.16
CA TYR A 129 -1.16 -8.47 7.38
C TYR A 129 -1.10 -10.01 7.35
N SER A 130 -2.21 -10.66 6.99
CA SER A 130 -2.27 -12.12 6.89
C SER A 130 -1.24 -12.66 5.90
N ARG A 131 -1.03 -11.97 4.77
CA ARG A 131 -0.01 -12.31 3.77
C ARG A 131 1.43 -12.15 4.27
N LEU A 132 1.70 -11.31 5.27
CA LEU A 132 2.99 -11.33 5.97
C LEU A 132 3.21 -12.69 6.62
N GLY A 133 2.22 -13.17 7.37
CA GLY A 133 2.26 -14.49 8.00
C GLY A 133 2.38 -15.63 6.98
N PHE A 134 1.62 -15.59 5.89
CA PHE A 134 1.69 -16.64 4.85
C PHE A 134 3.07 -16.71 4.17
N SER A 135 3.80 -15.60 4.16
CA SER A 135 5.14 -15.48 3.60
C SER A 135 6.27 -15.58 4.63
N ASN A 136 5.96 -16.03 5.86
CA ASN A 136 6.90 -16.15 6.99
C ASN A 136 7.61 -14.83 7.34
N GLN A 137 6.87 -13.72 7.27
CA GLN A 137 7.34 -12.39 7.64
C GLN A 137 6.59 -11.92 8.88
N THR A 138 7.28 -11.14 9.72
CA THR A 138 6.69 -10.56 10.91
C THR A 138 6.61 -9.05 10.77
N LEU A 139 5.55 -8.47 11.31
CA LEU A 139 5.40 -7.02 11.32
C LEU A 139 6.43 -6.41 12.29
N MET A 140 6.99 -5.26 11.91
CA MET A 140 7.80 -4.40 12.76
C MET A 140 7.08 -3.07 12.97
N ARG A 141 7.32 -2.44 14.13
CA ARG A 141 6.90 -1.07 14.43
C ARG A 141 8.05 -0.33 15.10
N ARG A 142 8.16 0.97 14.83
CA ARG A 142 9.10 1.86 15.54
C ARG A 142 8.55 2.25 16.91
N ASN A 143 9.39 2.91 17.69
CA ASN A 143 9.03 3.36 19.04
C ASN A 143 7.86 4.35 18.99
N PHE A 144 6.80 4.05 19.75
CA PHE A 144 5.56 4.82 19.77
C PHE A 144 5.73 6.24 20.32
N THR A 145 6.82 6.54 21.04
CA THR A 145 7.13 7.90 21.51
C THR A 145 7.28 8.89 20.36
N PHE A 146 7.78 8.45 19.20
CA PHE A 146 7.94 9.31 18.02
C PHE A 146 7.19 8.82 16.77
N ALA A 147 6.66 7.58 16.76
CA ALA A 147 5.92 7.04 15.62
C ALA A 147 4.46 7.53 15.51
N ARG A 148 4.23 8.82 15.77
CA ARG A 148 2.91 9.46 15.79
C ARG A 148 2.54 10.03 14.42
N TYR A 149 1.28 9.86 14.04
CA TYR A 149 0.71 10.43 12.82
C TYR A 149 -0.56 11.23 13.11
N LYS A 150 -0.75 12.28 12.32
CA LYS A 150 -1.98 13.05 12.25
C LYS A 150 -2.83 12.56 11.09
N MET A 151 -4.10 12.23 11.35
CA MET A 151 -5.08 11.98 10.30
C MET A 151 -5.81 13.27 9.94
N MET A 152 -5.74 13.68 8.68
CA MET A 152 -6.57 14.74 8.14
C MET A 152 -8.04 14.31 8.21
N LYS A 153 -8.89 15.16 8.78
CA LYS A 153 -10.30 14.82 8.97
C LYS A 153 -11.03 14.84 7.63
N HIS A 154 -11.72 13.76 7.34
CA HIS A 154 -12.64 13.67 6.21
C HIS A 154 -13.84 12.76 6.57
N VAL A 155 -14.95 12.97 5.86
CA VAL A 155 -16.06 12.01 5.88
C VAL A 155 -15.75 10.86 4.92
N ARG A 156 -16.46 9.74 5.06
CA ARG A 156 -16.26 8.62 4.13
C ARG A 156 -16.54 9.06 2.70
N ASP A 157 -15.59 8.82 1.82
CA ASP A 157 -15.69 9.20 0.42
C ASP A 157 -16.71 8.33 -0.31
N THR A 158 -17.44 8.94 -1.25
CA THR A 158 -18.32 8.21 -2.18
C THR A 158 -17.53 7.18 -2.97
N GLY A 159 -18.08 5.98 -3.13
CA GLY A 159 -17.38 4.85 -3.76
C GLY A 159 -16.52 4.05 -2.79
N ASN A 160 -16.34 4.49 -1.54
CA ASN A 160 -15.65 3.73 -0.50
C ASN A 160 -16.63 3.21 0.56
N GLU A 161 -17.82 2.78 0.15
CA GLU A 161 -18.81 2.18 1.03
C GLU A 161 -18.30 0.87 1.62
N ILE A 162 -18.87 0.48 2.76
CA ILE A 162 -18.57 -0.79 3.42
C ILE A 162 -18.74 -1.94 2.43
N ASN A 163 -17.67 -2.70 2.20
CA ASN A 163 -17.77 -3.95 1.45
C ASN A 163 -18.48 -5.00 2.32
N PRO A 164 -19.69 -5.47 1.97
CA PRO A 164 -20.43 -6.42 2.79
C PRO A 164 -19.78 -7.81 2.85
N LYS A 165 -18.87 -8.12 1.93
CA LYS A 165 -18.17 -9.40 1.81
C LYS A 165 -16.75 -9.39 2.38
N ARG A 166 -16.30 -8.27 2.97
CA ARG A 166 -14.91 -8.10 3.45
C ARG A 166 -14.47 -9.20 4.42
N GLU A 167 -15.34 -9.59 5.36
CA GLU A 167 -15.04 -10.61 6.35
C GLU A 167 -15.00 -12.01 5.74
N GLN A 168 -15.93 -12.30 4.82
CA GLN A 168 -15.93 -13.56 4.08
C GLN A 168 -14.66 -13.68 3.23
N LYS A 169 -14.22 -12.59 2.58
CA LYS A 169 -12.98 -12.55 1.82
C LYS A 169 -11.76 -12.81 2.70
N LEU A 170 -11.68 -12.14 3.86
CA LEU A 170 -10.58 -12.31 4.81
C LEU A 170 -10.48 -13.76 5.33
N LYS A 171 -11.62 -14.40 5.60
CA LYS A 171 -11.67 -15.84 5.96
C LYS A 171 -11.08 -16.76 4.89
N HIS A 172 -11.12 -16.35 3.63
CA HIS A 172 -10.58 -17.10 2.49
C HIS A 172 -9.25 -16.54 1.96
N ALA A 173 -8.57 -15.67 2.73
CA ALA A 173 -7.37 -14.97 2.27
C ALA A 173 -6.27 -15.95 1.85
N TYR A 174 -6.01 -16.99 2.65
CA TYR A 174 -4.97 -17.99 2.34
C TYR A 174 -5.26 -18.78 1.06
N GLN A 175 -6.51 -19.20 0.85
CA GLN A 175 -6.94 -19.95 -0.34
C GLN A 175 -6.81 -19.10 -1.60
N ASN A 176 -7.12 -17.80 -1.49
CA ASN A 176 -7.07 -16.87 -2.61
C ASN A 176 -5.65 -16.32 -2.87
N TRP A 177 -4.78 -16.33 -1.87
CA TRP A 177 -3.49 -15.64 -1.85
C TRP A 177 -2.64 -15.84 -3.12
N ARG A 178 -2.49 -17.09 -3.57
CA ARG A 178 -1.65 -17.41 -4.74
C ARG A 178 -2.30 -17.07 -6.09
N ASN A 179 -3.62 -16.85 -6.11
CA ASN A 179 -4.39 -16.55 -7.32
C ASN A 179 -4.72 -15.05 -7.44
N ASP A 180 -4.76 -14.34 -6.32
CA ASP A 180 -5.02 -12.90 -6.24
C ASP A 180 -3.74 -12.14 -5.83
N THR A 181 -2.91 -11.82 -6.82
CA THR A 181 -1.55 -11.28 -6.63
C THR A 181 -1.33 -9.96 -7.35
N TYR A 182 -0.28 -9.22 -6.98
CA TYR A 182 0.13 -8.00 -7.70
C TYR A 182 0.40 -8.28 -9.18
N ARG A 183 0.85 -9.48 -9.56
CA ARG A 183 1.14 -9.83 -10.96
C ARG A 183 -0.11 -9.86 -11.82
N ASN A 184 -1.26 -10.16 -11.21
CA ASN A 184 -2.53 -10.39 -11.88
C ASN A 184 -3.48 -9.19 -11.78
N VAL A 185 -3.06 -8.08 -11.16
CA VAL A 185 -3.85 -6.85 -11.12
C VAL A 185 -4.17 -6.40 -12.55
N GLN A 186 -5.44 -6.22 -12.83
CA GLN A 186 -5.96 -5.82 -14.14
C GLN A 186 -6.30 -4.33 -14.10
N TYR A 187 -5.68 -3.54 -14.96
CA TYR A 187 -5.88 -2.10 -15.01
C TYR A 187 -5.54 -1.52 -16.38
N THR A 188 -6.04 -0.32 -16.67
CA THR A 188 -5.60 0.51 -17.80
C THR A 188 -5.18 1.88 -17.33
N ILE A 189 -4.12 2.43 -17.92
CA ILE A 189 -3.64 3.78 -17.63
C ILE A 189 -4.39 4.75 -18.55
N GLN A 190 -5.21 5.63 -17.97
CA GLN A 190 -5.89 6.70 -18.70
C GLN A 190 -4.98 7.91 -18.90
N GLN A 191 -4.15 8.20 -17.89
CA GLN A 191 -3.20 9.31 -17.95
C GLN A 191 -2.00 9.02 -17.07
N LYS A 192 -0.80 9.34 -17.57
CA LYS A 192 0.45 9.41 -16.82
C LYS A 192 1.08 10.77 -17.08
N LYS A 193 1.43 11.51 -16.03
CA LYS A 193 2.04 12.84 -16.13
C LYS A 193 2.85 13.18 -14.88
N LEU A 194 3.91 13.93 -15.06
CA LEU A 194 4.62 14.56 -13.95
C LEU A 194 3.86 15.82 -13.52
N ARG A 195 3.75 16.07 -12.20
CA ARG A 195 3.01 17.21 -11.65
C ARG A 195 3.88 18.02 -10.69
N TYR A 196 3.52 19.29 -10.52
CA TYR A 196 4.21 20.27 -9.67
C TYR A 196 5.73 20.30 -9.90
N ASN A 197 6.12 20.71 -11.12
CA ASN A 197 7.52 20.90 -11.51
C ASN A 197 8.45 19.69 -11.27
N GLY A 198 7.90 18.47 -11.31
CA GLY A 198 8.70 17.27 -11.09
C GLY A 198 8.40 16.50 -9.81
N LEU A 199 7.63 17.08 -8.90
CA LEU A 199 7.46 16.54 -7.55
C LEU A 199 6.91 15.11 -7.50
N TYR A 200 5.94 14.77 -8.35
CA TYR A 200 5.38 13.42 -8.34
C TYR A 200 4.81 12.97 -9.68
N TYR A 201 4.86 11.66 -9.93
CA TYR A 201 4.16 11.00 -11.02
C TYR A 201 2.69 10.82 -10.68
N HIS A 202 1.82 11.41 -11.48
CA HIS A 202 0.38 11.30 -11.34
C HIS A 202 -0.20 10.34 -12.38
N TYR A 203 -0.84 9.28 -11.90
CA TYR A 203 -1.52 8.29 -12.71
C TYR A 203 -3.03 8.37 -12.48
N LYS A 204 -3.78 8.45 -13.57
CA LYS A 204 -5.21 8.12 -13.57
C LYS A 204 -5.37 6.72 -14.16
N VAL A 205 -5.98 5.83 -13.39
CA VAL A 205 -6.09 4.41 -13.75
C VAL A 205 -7.54 3.94 -13.67
N ASN A 206 -7.94 3.08 -14.60
CA ASN A 206 -9.12 2.26 -14.43
C ASN A 206 -8.67 0.92 -13.87
N ILE A 207 -9.16 0.57 -12.69
CA ILE A 207 -9.06 -0.79 -12.15
C ILE A 207 -10.13 -1.64 -12.82
N LEU A 208 -9.76 -2.85 -13.23
CA LEU A 208 -10.70 -3.81 -13.82
C LEU A 208 -11.02 -4.87 -12.77
N TYR A 209 -12.27 -5.34 -12.77
CA TYR A 209 -12.63 -6.49 -11.93
C TYR A 209 -11.78 -7.69 -12.32
N PRO A 210 -11.20 -8.43 -11.35
CA PRO A 210 -10.42 -9.62 -11.64
C PRO A 210 -11.24 -10.63 -12.45
N THR A 211 -10.72 -11.06 -13.59
CA THR A 211 -11.28 -12.16 -14.38
C THR A 211 -10.96 -13.48 -13.70
N LEU A 212 -11.58 -13.74 -12.54
CA LEU A 212 -11.46 -15.03 -11.88
C LEU A 212 -12.48 -15.98 -12.50
N LYS A 213 -12.02 -17.17 -12.91
CA LYS A 213 -12.85 -18.36 -13.21
C LYS A 213 -13.76 -18.82 -12.05
N TYR A 214 -13.88 -18.05 -10.96
CA TYR A 214 -14.48 -18.44 -9.69
C TYR A 214 -15.48 -17.40 -9.14
N SER A 215 -16.08 -16.57 -9.99
CA SER A 215 -17.14 -15.63 -9.58
C SER A 215 -18.44 -16.30 -9.13
N ARG A 216 -18.63 -17.61 -9.29
CA ARG A 216 -19.89 -18.28 -8.90
C ARG A 216 -20.11 -18.45 -7.40
N ALA A 217 -19.11 -18.18 -6.54
CA ALA A 217 -19.27 -18.33 -5.09
C ALA A 217 -19.19 -17.02 -4.29
N LEU A 218 -18.85 -15.89 -4.91
CA LEU A 218 -18.56 -14.63 -4.20
C LEU A 218 -19.08 -13.36 -4.91
N ALA A 219 -19.83 -13.49 -6.01
CA ALA A 219 -20.60 -12.38 -6.62
C ALA A 219 -21.91 -12.11 -5.87
#